data_AF-A0A501PMZ2-F1
#
_entry.id   AF-A0A501PMZ2-F1
#
_cell.length_a   1.000
_cell.length_b   1.000
_cell.length_c   1.000
_cell.angle_alpha   90.00
_cell.angle_beta   90.00
_cell.angle_gamma   90.00
#
_symmetry.space_group_name_H-M   'P 1'
#
loop_
_entity.id
_entity.type
_entity.pdbx_description
1 polymer ?
#
loop_
_entity_poly.entity_id
_entity_poly.type
_entity_poly.pdbx_seq_one_letter_code
_entity_poly.pdbx_strand_id
1 'polypeptide(L)'
;MKILKTFGIAAGLSMAAMSTAQAVDYDIADNLGNHQYSYIGAGSNQDHIGGGDYDVYGMTVDRADNGMMTVRIYTEFVDHVGQYDFGDLFMSVQSGGDSAAWKPYGSAPYYQDEFNNNGEDTTWEYAYNINNGSNDPQFGQLVSINSPMDSDSYQFGTVRYTGGSANEHVYALDESAHRECAPGQGCQWVKDHYTTIGGFGTVDKNTSQDYLEFAFDVSGTSLATASQIAFHWTMSCANDIIEGMVEFRPPQVSEPAIFGLLLAGLGGIAYRRRKARA
;
A
#
# COMPACT_ATOMS: atom_id res chain seq x y z
N MET A 1 61.94 -23.28 -42.62
CA MET A 1 61.78 -23.88 -41.28
C MET A 1 61.49 -22.76 -40.29
N LYS A 2 60.25 -22.73 -39.74
CA LYS A 2 59.81 -22.11 -38.44
C LYS A 2 59.97 -20.57 -38.29
N ILE A 3 59.02 -19.76 -37.81
CA ILE A 3 57.70 -19.92 -37.15
C ILE A 3 56.92 -18.60 -37.36
N LEU A 4 55.63 -18.71 -37.70
CA LEU A 4 54.63 -17.63 -37.70
C LEU A 4 54.48 -17.02 -36.30
N LYS A 5 54.48 -15.69 -36.19
CA LYS A 5 53.99 -14.98 -34.99
C LYS A 5 52.52 -14.61 -35.18
N THR A 6 51.66 -15.40 -34.56
CA THR A 6 50.21 -15.19 -34.45
C THR A 6 49.96 -14.02 -33.50
N PHE A 7 49.41 -12.90 -34.00
CA PHE A 7 48.82 -11.87 -33.15
C PHE A 7 47.37 -12.28 -32.85
N GLY A 8 47.13 -12.68 -31.60
CA GLY A 8 45.79 -12.86 -31.06
C GLY A 8 45.13 -11.52 -30.79
N ILE A 9 43.91 -11.34 -31.30
CA ILE A 9 42.99 -10.30 -30.84
C ILE A 9 41.88 -11.04 -30.09
N ALA A 10 42.04 -11.12 -28.78
CA ALA A 10 40.98 -11.45 -27.84
C ALA A 10 40.33 -10.13 -27.42
N ALA A 11 39.07 -9.90 -27.80
CA ALA A 11 38.22 -8.90 -27.17
C ALA A 11 36.76 -9.15 -27.59
N GLY A 12 35.96 -9.58 -26.62
CA GLY A 12 34.52 -9.68 -26.76
C GLY A 12 33.94 -9.83 -25.36
N LEU A 13 34.02 -8.76 -24.57
CA LEU A 13 33.39 -8.66 -23.26
C LEU A 13 31.89 -8.93 -23.41
N SER A 14 31.43 -10.05 -22.87
CA SER A 14 30.02 -10.29 -22.59
C SER A 14 29.62 -9.40 -21.42
N MET A 15 29.15 -8.18 -21.69
CA MET A 15 28.42 -7.40 -20.68
C MET A 15 27.06 -8.06 -20.48
N ALA A 16 26.98 -8.98 -19.53
CA ALA A 16 25.72 -9.37 -18.94
C ALA A 16 25.20 -8.15 -18.17
N ALA A 17 24.29 -7.40 -18.79
CA ALA A 17 23.48 -6.43 -18.08
C ALA A 17 22.56 -7.23 -17.15
N MET A 18 23.00 -7.47 -15.92
CA MET A 18 22.13 -7.94 -14.87
C MET A 18 21.23 -6.77 -14.51
N SER A 19 20.00 -6.79 -15.03
CA SER A 19 18.92 -5.92 -14.55
C SER A 19 18.60 -6.36 -13.13
N THR A 20 19.17 -5.69 -12.14
CA THR A 20 18.66 -5.75 -10.77
C THR A 20 17.30 -5.07 -10.78
N ALA A 21 16.23 -5.81 -10.51
CA ALA A 21 14.96 -5.20 -10.14
C ALA A 21 15.23 -4.31 -8.93
N GLN A 22 15.06 -3.00 -9.09
CA GLN A 22 15.10 -2.09 -7.95
C GLN A 22 13.70 -2.11 -7.33
N ALA A 23 13.63 -2.40 -6.03
CA ALA A 23 12.48 -2.00 -5.23
C ALA A 23 12.31 -0.48 -5.43
N VAL A 24 11.11 -0.08 -5.84
CA VAL A 24 10.74 1.32 -5.97
C VAL A 24 9.77 1.56 -4.83
N ASP A 25 10.23 2.31 -3.83
CA ASP A 25 9.33 2.83 -2.80
C ASP A 25 8.38 3.82 -3.49
N TYR A 26 7.08 3.62 -3.27
CA TYR A 26 6.06 4.54 -3.73
C TYR A 26 5.52 5.34 -2.54
N ASP A 27 5.54 6.66 -2.66
CA ASP A 27 5.20 7.57 -1.58
C ASP A 27 3.74 8.04 -1.69
N ILE A 28 2.96 7.84 -0.63
CA ILE A 28 1.74 8.56 -0.33
C ILE A 28 2.13 9.64 0.68
N ALA A 29 2.22 10.88 0.22
CA ALA A 29 2.49 11.99 1.11
C ALA A 29 1.25 12.35 1.90
N ASP A 30 1.43 12.65 3.17
CA ASP A 30 0.46 13.36 3.98
C ASP A 30 1.06 14.72 4.39
N ASN A 31 0.22 15.69 4.77
CA ASN A 31 0.64 17.05 5.12
C ASN A 31 1.50 17.73 4.03
N LEU A 32 0.86 18.07 2.91
CA LEU A 32 1.41 18.69 1.70
C LEU A 32 2.00 20.12 1.89
N GLY A 33 2.18 20.56 3.14
CA GLY A 33 2.59 21.91 3.52
C GLY A 33 1.41 22.87 3.70
N ASN A 34 1.63 24.00 4.41
CA ASN A 34 0.59 24.98 4.77
C ASN A 34 -0.63 24.40 5.52
N HIS A 35 -0.47 23.29 6.27
CA HIS A 35 -1.57 22.54 6.90
C HIS A 35 -2.60 22.01 5.88
N GLN A 36 -2.14 21.67 4.67
CA GLN A 36 -2.96 20.99 3.66
C GLN A 36 -2.71 19.49 3.77
N TYR A 37 -3.77 18.71 3.92
CA TYR A 37 -3.70 17.25 4.05
C TYR A 37 -4.04 16.60 2.71
N SER A 38 -3.49 15.40 2.46
CA SER A 38 -3.83 14.64 1.26
C SER A 38 -5.22 14.00 1.39
N TYR A 39 -5.61 13.66 2.61
CA TYR A 39 -6.92 13.11 2.96
C TYR A 39 -7.33 13.51 4.38
N ILE A 40 -8.62 13.84 4.55
CA ILE A 40 -9.29 14.02 5.85
C ILE A 40 -10.60 13.22 5.86
N GLY A 41 -11.25 13.07 4.71
CA GLY A 41 -12.55 12.40 4.60
C GLY A 41 -13.72 13.23 5.13
N ALA A 42 -14.94 12.73 4.97
CA ALA A 42 -16.13 13.25 5.64
C ALA A 42 -15.92 13.18 7.15
N GLY A 43 -16.30 14.26 7.87
CA GLY A 43 -15.97 14.40 9.28
C GLY A 43 -16.37 15.74 9.90
N SER A 44 -16.23 15.82 11.23
CA SER A 44 -16.46 17.05 11.99
C SER A 44 -15.32 18.06 11.77
N ASN A 45 -15.64 19.36 11.70
CA ASN A 45 -14.68 20.48 11.66
C ASN A 45 -13.78 20.58 12.93
N GLN A 46 -13.87 19.62 13.85
CA GLN A 46 -13.14 19.52 15.11
C GLN A 46 -12.06 18.45 15.07
N ASP A 47 -11.79 17.89 13.89
CA ASP A 47 -10.67 17.00 13.71
C ASP A 47 -9.38 17.66 14.25
N HIS A 48 -8.67 16.95 15.11
CA HIS A 48 -7.41 17.42 15.67
C HIS A 48 -6.31 17.07 14.67
N ILE A 49 -6.42 17.67 13.48
CA ILE A 49 -5.52 17.45 12.36
C ILE A 49 -4.19 18.15 12.68
N GLY A 50 -3.16 17.34 12.93
CA GLY A 50 -1.87 17.84 13.38
C GLY A 50 -1.91 18.37 14.82
N GLY A 51 -1.12 17.76 15.70
CA GLY A 51 -0.88 18.21 17.06
C GLY A 51 -0.29 17.14 17.98
N GLY A 52 1.03 17.00 17.97
CA GLY A 52 1.79 16.18 18.92
C GLY A 52 1.74 14.69 18.60
N ASP A 53 1.59 13.86 19.64
CA ASP A 53 1.69 12.40 19.71
C ASP A 53 0.92 11.56 18.65
N TYR A 54 0.19 12.18 17.73
CA TYR A 54 -0.74 11.54 16.78
C TYR A 54 -0.43 11.81 15.31
N ASP A 55 0.55 12.68 15.00
CA ASP A 55 0.79 13.15 13.63
C ASP A 55 1.18 12.01 12.69
N VAL A 56 0.59 11.99 11.49
CA VAL A 56 0.98 11.14 10.37
C VAL A 56 1.59 12.01 9.26
N TYR A 57 2.72 11.58 8.72
CA TYR A 57 3.52 12.35 7.76
C TYR A 57 3.48 11.79 6.35
N GLY A 58 3.17 10.50 6.22
CA GLY A 58 3.20 9.82 4.94
C GLY A 58 3.26 8.32 5.08
N MET A 59 3.18 7.65 3.93
CA MET A 59 3.26 6.21 3.82
C MET A 59 4.14 5.86 2.62
N THR A 60 5.07 4.93 2.79
CA THR A 60 5.84 4.32 1.69
C THR A 60 5.42 2.88 1.52
N VAL A 61 5.21 2.46 0.28
CA VAL A 61 4.85 1.09 -0.04
C VAL A 61 5.87 0.50 -1.00
N ASP A 62 6.39 -0.67 -0.66
CA ASP A 62 7.18 -1.53 -1.54
C ASP A 62 6.48 -2.88 -1.73
N ARG A 63 6.51 -3.39 -2.96
CA ARG A 63 6.01 -4.74 -3.28
C ARG A 63 7.06 -5.45 -4.11
N ALA A 64 7.76 -6.38 -3.48
CA ALA A 64 8.80 -7.18 -4.12
C ALA A 64 8.21 -8.28 -5.02
N ASP A 65 9.00 -8.71 -6.00
CA ASP A 65 8.62 -9.73 -7.00
C ASP A 65 8.22 -11.09 -6.38
N ASN A 66 8.69 -11.36 -5.16
CA ASN A 66 8.34 -12.59 -4.42
C ASN A 66 6.98 -12.50 -3.70
N GLY A 67 6.25 -11.40 -3.83
CA GLY A 67 4.97 -11.18 -3.15
C GLY A 67 5.09 -10.54 -1.76
N MET A 68 6.31 -10.21 -1.32
CA MET A 68 6.49 -9.49 -0.06
C MET A 68 6.03 -8.03 -0.20
N MET A 69 5.05 -7.63 0.59
CA MET A 69 4.62 -6.24 0.72
C MET A 69 5.19 -5.63 2.00
N THR A 70 5.80 -4.46 1.87
CA THR A 70 6.29 -3.66 3.00
C THR A 70 5.61 -2.30 2.94
N VAL A 71 4.89 -1.94 3.99
CA VAL A 71 4.24 -0.64 4.13
C VAL A 71 4.80 0.04 5.36
N ARG A 72 5.43 1.20 5.19
CA ARG A 72 5.85 2.05 6.31
C ARG A 72 4.95 3.25 6.41
N ILE A 73 4.46 3.53 7.60
CA ILE A 73 3.67 4.71 7.92
C ILE A 73 4.52 5.56 8.83
N TYR A 74 4.86 6.77 8.39
CA TYR A 74 5.65 7.71 9.15
C TYR A 74 4.72 8.50 10.07
N THR A 75 4.92 8.39 11.38
CA THR A 75 4.04 8.96 12.39
C THR A 75 4.74 9.12 13.74
N GLU A 76 4.46 10.22 14.45
CA GLU A 76 4.89 10.44 15.86
C GLU A 76 4.21 9.48 16.84
N PHE A 77 3.14 8.79 16.41
CA PHE A 77 2.37 7.86 17.22
C PHE A 77 3.19 6.64 17.70
N VAL A 78 4.28 6.28 17.01
CA VAL A 78 5.13 5.16 17.44
C VAL A 78 5.88 5.42 18.75
N ASP A 79 6.02 6.67 19.18
CA ASP A 79 6.61 7.01 20.49
C ASP A 79 5.64 6.74 21.65
N HIS A 80 4.38 6.46 21.35
CA HIS A 80 3.28 6.33 22.31
C HIS A 80 2.73 4.90 22.39
N VAL A 81 3.53 3.92 21.96
CA VAL A 81 3.21 2.49 22.04
C VAL A 81 2.85 2.11 23.48
N GLY A 82 1.79 1.34 23.62
CA GLY A 82 1.22 0.91 24.90
C GLY A 82 0.20 1.87 25.50
N GLN A 83 0.06 3.09 24.96
CA GLN A 83 -0.91 4.09 25.45
C GLN A 83 -2.22 4.08 24.66
N TYR A 84 -2.12 3.85 23.35
CA TYR A 84 -3.23 3.88 22.41
C TYR A 84 -3.17 2.67 21.48
N ASP A 85 -4.30 2.27 20.91
CA ASP A 85 -4.36 1.15 19.98
C ASP A 85 -4.02 1.63 18.57
N PHE A 86 -3.10 0.92 17.93
CA PHE A 86 -2.85 1.04 16.50
C PHE A 86 -4.04 0.45 15.73
N GLY A 87 -4.29 0.93 14.52
CA GLY A 87 -5.28 0.31 13.63
C GLY A 87 -4.69 -0.71 12.66
N ASP A 88 -5.61 -1.45 12.04
CA ASP A 88 -5.35 -2.34 10.92
C ASP A 88 -4.98 -1.52 9.67
N LEU A 89 -4.22 -2.13 8.77
CA LEU A 89 -3.92 -1.54 7.46
C LEU A 89 -4.93 -2.03 6.43
N PHE A 90 -5.77 -1.13 5.93
CA PHE A 90 -6.78 -1.45 4.93
C PHE A 90 -6.25 -1.25 3.53
N MET A 91 -6.69 -2.12 2.63
CA MET A 91 -6.24 -2.15 1.25
C MET A 91 -7.41 -2.39 0.31
N SER A 92 -7.40 -1.65 -0.80
CA SER A 92 -8.32 -1.87 -1.90
C SER A 92 -7.58 -2.10 -3.20
N VAL A 93 -8.12 -2.97 -4.04
CA VAL A 93 -7.71 -3.12 -5.43
C VAL A 93 -8.91 -2.80 -6.30
N GLN A 94 -8.68 -2.49 -7.58
CA GLN A 94 -9.80 -2.36 -8.51
C GLN A 94 -10.52 -3.72 -8.66
N SER A 95 -11.60 -3.93 -7.91
CA SER A 95 -12.31 -5.21 -7.82
C SER A 95 -13.81 -5.06 -8.17
N GLY A 96 -14.43 -6.17 -8.57
CA GLY A 96 -15.88 -6.42 -8.42
C GLY A 96 -16.92 -5.48 -9.04
N GLY A 97 -16.54 -4.40 -9.73
CA GLY A 97 -17.46 -3.36 -10.20
C GLY A 97 -16.92 -1.94 -10.05
N ASP A 98 -15.80 -1.76 -9.34
CA ASP A 98 -15.19 -0.46 -9.13
C ASP A 98 -14.43 0.06 -10.36
N SER A 99 -14.52 1.37 -10.56
CA SER A 99 -13.85 2.08 -11.65
C SER A 99 -12.36 2.29 -11.40
N ALA A 100 -11.91 2.24 -10.14
CA ALA A 100 -10.53 2.39 -9.68
C ALA A 100 -10.34 1.75 -8.30
N ALA A 101 -9.09 1.46 -7.91
CA ALA A 101 -8.76 1.01 -6.55
C ALA A 101 -8.97 2.12 -5.50
N TRP A 102 -8.89 3.39 -5.93
CA TRP A 102 -9.03 4.57 -5.09
C TRP A 102 -10.12 5.46 -5.67
N LYS A 103 -11.21 5.64 -4.92
CA LYS A 103 -12.43 6.31 -5.40
C LYS A 103 -12.99 7.27 -4.35
N PRO A 104 -12.19 8.22 -3.84
CA PRO A 104 -12.69 9.14 -2.83
C PRO A 104 -13.70 10.11 -3.44
N TYR A 105 -14.72 10.47 -2.67
CA TYR A 105 -15.72 11.44 -3.07
C TYR A 105 -15.24 12.89 -2.91
N GLY A 106 -15.53 13.71 -3.92
CA GLY A 106 -15.18 15.12 -3.93
C GLY A 106 -13.74 15.39 -4.36
N SER A 107 -13.08 16.33 -3.70
CA SER A 107 -11.71 16.74 -4.02
C SER A 107 -10.90 16.90 -2.75
N ALA A 108 -9.59 16.60 -2.82
CA ALA A 108 -8.67 16.71 -1.69
C ALA A 108 -8.89 18.00 -0.88
N PRO A 109 -9.00 17.90 0.47
CA PRO A 109 -8.75 16.71 1.29
C PRO A 109 -9.98 15.79 1.48
N TYR A 110 -10.97 15.86 0.59
CA TYR A 110 -12.11 14.93 0.52
C TYR A 110 -13.07 15.00 1.71
N TYR A 111 -13.42 16.21 2.17
CA TYR A 111 -14.36 16.48 3.28
C TYR A 111 -15.77 15.88 3.17
N GLN A 112 -16.07 15.16 2.10
CA GLN A 112 -17.37 14.56 1.81
C GLN A 112 -17.24 13.06 1.51
N ASP A 113 -16.03 12.50 1.61
CA ASP A 113 -15.78 11.08 1.38
C ASP A 113 -16.14 10.26 2.62
N GLU A 114 -17.16 9.44 2.50
CA GLU A 114 -17.69 8.66 3.61
C GLU A 114 -17.13 7.23 3.51
N PHE A 115 -17.13 6.49 4.62
CA PHE A 115 -16.69 5.09 4.62
C PHE A 115 -17.40 4.25 3.55
N ASN A 116 -18.70 4.51 3.32
CA ASN A 116 -19.48 3.84 2.30
C ASN A 116 -20.70 4.68 1.88
N ASN A 117 -20.52 5.59 0.93
CA ASN A 117 -21.62 6.27 0.25
C ASN A 117 -22.30 5.34 -0.79
N ASN A 118 -23.00 4.30 -0.34
CA ASN A 118 -23.74 3.34 -1.18
C ASN A 118 -22.89 2.69 -2.30
N GLY A 119 -21.62 2.41 -2.04
CA GLY A 119 -20.68 1.86 -3.00
C GLY A 119 -20.13 2.87 -4.00
N GLU A 120 -20.36 4.17 -3.81
CA GLU A 120 -19.77 5.24 -4.63
C GLU A 120 -18.39 5.70 -4.16
N ASP A 121 -17.91 5.21 -3.01
CA ASP A 121 -16.61 5.57 -2.42
C ASP A 121 -15.64 4.36 -2.48
N THR A 122 -14.46 4.46 -1.87
CA THR A 122 -13.47 3.37 -1.87
C THR A 122 -13.98 2.16 -1.08
N THR A 123 -14.00 0.99 -1.71
CA THR A 123 -14.38 -0.28 -1.04
C THR A 123 -13.14 -0.97 -0.49
N TRP A 124 -13.00 -1.09 0.83
CA TRP A 124 -11.85 -1.76 1.43
C TRP A 124 -12.03 -3.28 1.46
N GLU A 125 -11.50 -4.01 0.48
CA GLU A 125 -11.71 -5.48 0.39
C GLU A 125 -10.69 -6.31 1.16
N TYR A 126 -9.58 -5.72 1.57
CA TYR A 126 -8.50 -6.40 2.28
C TYR A 126 -8.10 -5.61 3.51
N ALA A 127 -7.62 -6.33 4.52
CA ALA A 127 -6.92 -5.73 5.64
C ALA A 127 -5.73 -6.59 6.07
N TYR A 128 -4.70 -5.93 6.57
CA TYR A 128 -3.73 -6.58 7.43
C TYR A 128 -4.17 -6.36 8.88
N ASN A 129 -4.83 -7.37 9.43
CA ASN A 129 -5.47 -7.35 10.74
C ASN A 129 -4.44 -7.60 11.85
N ILE A 130 -4.32 -6.67 12.79
CA ILE A 130 -3.43 -6.75 13.96
C ILE A 130 -4.17 -7.17 15.25
N ASN A 131 -5.35 -7.76 15.09
CA ASN A 131 -6.30 -8.25 16.10
C ASN A 131 -7.06 -7.13 16.81
N ASN A 132 -7.97 -6.46 16.10
CA ASN A 132 -8.89 -5.47 16.67
C ASN A 132 -8.19 -4.20 17.20
N GLY A 133 -7.07 -3.83 16.58
CA GLY A 133 -6.16 -2.85 17.13
C GLY A 133 -5.40 -3.37 18.35
N SER A 134 -4.10 -3.11 18.36
CA SER A 134 -3.21 -3.50 19.45
C SER A 134 -2.42 -2.28 19.86
N ASN A 135 -2.21 -2.08 21.16
CA ASN A 135 -1.32 -1.04 21.65
C ASN A 135 0.17 -1.43 21.57
N ASP A 136 0.50 -2.67 21.23
CA ASP A 136 1.85 -3.16 21.00
C ASP A 136 1.84 -4.24 19.88
N PRO A 137 1.52 -3.87 18.63
CA PRO A 137 1.45 -4.84 17.54
C PRO A 137 2.86 -5.36 17.23
N GLN A 138 2.95 -6.67 17.09
CA GLN A 138 4.18 -7.38 16.66
C GLN A 138 3.90 -8.26 15.43
N PHE A 139 2.65 -8.72 15.30
CA PHE A 139 2.21 -9.63 14.25
C PHE A 139 0.78 -9.30 13.85
N GLY A 140 0.45 -9.65 12.63
CA GLY A 140 -0.91 -9.62 12.12
C GLY A 140 -1.10 -10.65 11.01
N GLN A 141 -2.24 -10.56 10.34
CA GLN A 141 -2.63 -11.48 9.29
C GLN A 141 -3.33 -10.77 8.15
N LEU A 142 -2.99 -11.16 6.92
CA LEU A 142 -3.70 -10.72 5.73
C LEU A 142 -5.04 -11.43 5.60
N VAL A 143 -6.11 -10.65 5.49
CA VAL A 143 -7.49 -11.12 5.38
C VAL A 143 -8.22 -10.47 4.19
N SER A 144 -9.18 -11.17 3.61
CA SER A 144 -10.21 -10.59 2.74
C SER A 144 -11.46 -10.32 3.56
N ILE A 145 -12.06 -9.16 3.37
CA ILE A 145 -13.28 -8.76 4.07
C ILE A 145 -14.48 -9.32 3.30
N ASN A 146 -15.35 -10.05 3.99
CA ASN A 146 -16.45 -10.78 3.35
C ASN A 146 -17.58 -9.83 2.92
N SER A 147 -17.81 -8.77 3.70
CA SER A 147 -18.83 -7.75 3.47
C SER A 147 -18.21 -6.34 3.56
N PRO A 148 -17.37 -5.93 2.60
CA PRO A 148 -16.58 -4.69 2.72
C PRO A 148 -17.39 -3.39 2.64
N MET A 149 -18.68 -3.49 2.33
CA MET A 149 -19.64 -2.38 2.37
C MET A 149 -20.46 -2.37 3.67
N ASP A 150 -20.37 -3.40 4.51
CA ASP A 150 -21.14 -3.49 5.74
C ASP A 150 -20.35 -2.87 6.89
N SER A 151 -20.89 -1.78 7.46
CA SER A 151 -20.28 -1.10 8.61
C SER A 151 -20.08 -2.04 9.80
N ASP A 152 -20.88 -3.09 9.93
CA ASP A 152 -20.74 -4.07 11.01
C ASP A 152 -19.44 -4.89 10.88
N SER A 153 -18.74 -4.83 9.74
CA SER A 153 -17.43 -5.48 9.57
C SER A 153 -16.26 -4.67 10.13
N TYR A 154 -16.52 -3.49 10.68
CA TYR A 154 -15.50 -2.51 11.03
C TYR A 154 -15.74 -1.87 12.39
N GLN A 155 -14.65 -1.43 12.99
CA GLN A 155 -14.63 -0.56 14.14
C GLN A 155 -14.18 0.83 13.72
N PHE A 156 -14.77 1.84 14.35
CA PHE A 156 -14.58 3.22 13.98
C PHE A 156 -14.04 4.05 15.14
N GLY A 157 -13.26 5.07 14.81
CA GLY A 157 -12.61 5.92 15.79
C GLY A 157 -13.59 6.64 16.75
N THR A 158 -13.20 6.71 18.02
CA THR A 158 -14.09 7.12 19.14
C THR A 158 -14.47 8.62 19.17
N VAL A 159 -13.81 9.49 18.41
CA VAL A 159 -13.93 10.96 18.57
C VAL A 159 -15.13 11.56 17.81
N ARG A 160 -15.98 10.75 17.16
CA ARG A 160 -17.05 11.22 16.26
C ARG A 160 -18.47 11.12 16.77
N TYR A 161 -18.67 10.86 18.07
CA TYR A 161 -20.03 10.78 18.63
C TYR A 161 -20.67 12.16 18.86
N THR A 162 -21.15 12.81 17.79
CA THR A 162 -22.07 13.96 17.88
C THR A 162 -23.39 13.69 17.16
N GLY A 163 -24.12 12.66 17.58
CA GLY A 163 -25.58 12.57 17.46
C GLY A 163 -26.22 12.64 16.06
N GLY A 164 -25.47 12.44 14.97
CA GLY A 164 -25.97 12.52 13.59
C GLY A 164 -25.42 11.43 12.68
N SER A 165 -24.09 11.29 12.58
CA SER A 165 -23.40 10.21 11.86
C SER A 165 -22.03 10.04 12.53
N ALA A 166 -21.97 9.26 13.61
CA ALA A 166 -20.69 8.76 14.11
C ALA A 166 -20.32 7.57 13.23
N ASN A 167 -19.04 7.43 12.86
CA ASN A 167 -18.42 6.22 12.26
C ASN A 167 -18.09 6.27 10.75
N GLU A 168 -17.24 7.20 10.31
CA GLU A 168 -16.72 7.20 8.92
C GLU A 168 -15.24 6.80 8.81
N HIS A 169 -14.48 6.84 9.92
CA HIS A 169 -13.09 6.41 9.90
C HIS A 169 -12.93 5.09 10.59
N VAL A 170 -12.83 4.08 9.75
CA VAL A 170 -12.46 2.73 10.14
C VAL A 170 -11.07 2.78 10.76
N TYR A 171 -10.82 2.01 11.81
CA TYR A 171 -9.45 1.80 12.30
C TYR A 171 -9.12 0.32 12.46
N ALA A 172 -10.12 -0.55 12.60
CA ALA A 172 -9.90 -1.99 12.74
C ALA A 172 -11.10 -2.77 12.19
N LEU A 173 -10.90 -4.05 11.90
CA LEU A 173 -12.01 -4.97 11.64
C LEU A 173 -12.76 -5.26 12.93
N ASP A 174 -14.08 -5.39 12.83
CA ASP A 174 -14.85 -5.92 13.95
C ASP A 174 -14.68 -7.44 14.02
N GLU A 175 -14.08 -7.87 15.13
CA GLU A 175 -13.91 -9.29 15.46
C GLU A 175 -15.02 -9.84 16.35
N SER A 176 -15.98 -9.00 16.73
CA SER A 176 -17.14 -9.40 17.53
C SER A 176 -17.97 -10.42 16.76
N ALA A 177 -18.45 -11.45 17.47
CA ALA A 177 -19.41 -12.35 16.86
C ALA A 177 -20.76 -11.63 16.74
N HIS A 178 -21.37 -11.62 15.55
CA HIS A 178 -22.74 -11.16 15.36
C HIS A 178 -23.71 -12.34 15.39
N ARG A 179 -25.00 -12.06 15.61
CA ARG A 179 -26.03 -13.08 15.75
C ARG A 179 -26.84 -13.20 14.47
N GLU A 180 -26.58 -14.24 13.70
CA GLU A 180 -27.38 -14.57 12.52
C GLU A 180 -28.56 -15.47 12.88
N CYS A 181 -29.74 -15.16 12.36
CA CYS A 181 -30.95 -15.94 12.57
C CYS A 181 -31.49 -16.44 11.23
N ALA A 182 -31.52 -17.75 11.03
CA ALA A 182 -32.09 -18.36 9.84
C ALA A 182 -33.53 -18.84 10.09
N PRO A 183 -34.49 -18.59 9.18
CA PRO A 183 -35.87 -19.05 9.34
C PRO A 183 -35.94 -20.56 9.57
N GLY A 184 -36.45 -20.97 10.73
CA GLY A 184 -36.61 -22.39 11.10
C GLY A 184 -35.34 -23.10 11.62
N GLN A 185 -34.20 -22.41 11.71
CA GLN A 185 -32.93 -23.00 12.18
C GLN A 185 -32.39 -22.40 13.49
N GLY A 186 -33.10 -21.42 14.06
CA GLY A 186 -32.64 -20.72 15.26
C GLY A 186 -31.59 -19.65 14.92
N CYS A 187 -30.92 -19.12 15.94
CA CYS A 187 -29.88 -18.12 15.75
C CYS A 187 -28.54 -18.64 16.24
N GLN A 188 -27.49 -18.34 15.50
CA GLN A 188 -26.12 -18.72 15.79
C GLN A 188 -25.25 -17.46 15.89
N TRP A 189 -24.25 -17.50 16.77
CA TRP A 189 -23.18 -16.51 16.78
C TRP A 189 -22.17 -16.89 15.71
N VAL A 190 -21.94 -15.98 14.78
CA VAL A 190 -21.12 -16.17 13.60
C VAL A 190 -19.98 -15.16 13.66
N LYS A 191 -18.77 -15.55 13.23
CA LYS A 191 -17.59 -14.67 13.17
C LYS A 191 -17.11 -14.67 11.72
N ASP A 192 -17.90 -14.05 10.86
CA ASP A 192 -17.75 -14.16 9.40
C ASP A 192 -17.50 -12.80 8.74
N HIS A 193 -16.92 -11.81 9.44
CA HIS A 193 -16.60 -10.52 8.82
C HIS A 193 -15.43 -10.61 7.82
N TYR A 194 -14.53 -11.58 7.99
CA TYR A 194 -13.38 -11.75 7.10
C TYR A 194 -12.94 -13.20 6.96
N THR A 195 -12.10 -13.45 5.96
CA THR A 195 -11.45 -14.74 5.69
C THR A 195 -9.93 -14.55 5.64
N THR A 196 -9.18 -15.38 6.34
CA THR A 196 -7.72 -15.43 6.21
C THR A 196 -7.32 -15.87 4.81
N ILE A 197 -6.56 -15.04 4.10
CA ILE A 197 -6.13 -15.34 2.72
C ILE A 197 -4.60 -15.38 2.55
N GLY A 198 -3.85 -14.93 3.54
CA GLY A 198 -2.39 -14.88 3.50
C GLY A 198 -1.73 -15.37 4.78
N GLY A 199 -0.39 -15.41 4.74
CA GLY A 199 0.42 -15.79 5.89
C GLY A 199 0.42 -14.72 7.00
N PHE A 200 0.96 -15.09 8.15
CA PHE A 200 1.33 -14.12 9.17
C PHE A 200 2.46 -13.23 8.66
N GLY A 201 2.47 -11.98 9.10
CA GLY A 201 3.56 -11.04 8.86
C GLY A 201 4.04 -10.42 10.16
N THR A 202 4.87 -9.38 10.05
CA THR A 202 5.32 -8.60 11.21
C THR A 202 4.75 -7.20 11.16
N VAL A 203 4.64 -6.62 12.36
CA VAL A 203 4.44 -5.20 12.56
C VAL A 203 5.59 -4.73 13.43
N ASP A 204 6.47 -3.93 12.85
CA ASP A 204 7.66 -3.42 13.51
C ASP A 204 7.54 -1.92 13.69
N LYS A 205 8.08 -1.40 14.79
CA LYS A 205 8.05 0.02 15.12
C LYS A 205 9.47 0.54 15.23
N ASN A 206 9.68 1.73 14.69
CA ASN A 206 10.96 2.42 14.74
C ASN A 206 10.77 3.83 15.27
N THR A 207 11.01 3.99 16.58
CA THR A 207 10.94 5.27 17.31
C THR A 207 12.16 6.17 17.05
N SER A 208 13.13 5.74 16.25
CA SER A 208 14.28 6.57 15.88
C SER A 208 14.12 7.25 14.53
N GLN A 209 13.18 6.75 13.73
CA GLN A 209 12.85 7.22 12.38
C GLN A 209 11.34 7.45 12.22
N ASP A 210 10.61 7.42 13.33
CA ASP A 210 9.19 7.71 13.46
C ASP A 210 8.32 6.97 12.45
N TYR A 211 8.44 5.63 12.39
CA TYR A 211 7.58 4.83 11.51
C TYR A 211 7.10 3.50 12.10
N LEU A 212 5.93 3.09 11.64
CA LEU A 212 5.33 1.76 11.80
C LEU A 212 5.45 0.99 10.49
N GLU A 213 6.04 -0.19 10.49
CA GLU A 213 6.27 -1.04 9.31
C GLU A 213 5.42 -2.31 9.37
N PHE A 214 4.58 -2.50 8.36
CA PHE A 214 3.88 -3.75 8.10
C PHE A 214 4.64 -4.54 7.04
N ALA A 215 4.98 -5.79 7.33
CA ALA A 215 5.64 -6.68 6.37
C ALA A 215 4.88 -8.01 6.25
N PHE A 216 4.24 -8.26 5.11
CA PHE A 216 3.39 -9.45 4.91
C PHE A 216 3.33 -9.94 3.45
N ASP A 217 3.17 -11.25 3.30
CA ASP A 217 3.14 -11.90 1.99
C ASP A 217 1.75 -11.78 1.36
N VAL A 218 1.68 -11.15 0.19
CA VAL A 218 0.45 -11.01 -0.61
C VAL A 218 0.36 -12.03 -1.75
N SER A 219 1.31 -12.96 -1.85
CA SER A 219 1.31 -13.98 -2.90
C SER A 219 0.02 -14.80 -2.91
N GLY A 220 -0.47 -15.13 -4.10
CA GLY A 220 -1.75 -15.84 -4.28
C GLY A 220 -3.00 -14.99 -4.12
N THR A 221 -2.88 -13.69 -3.83
CA THR A 221 -3.98 -12.73 -3.78
C THR A 221 -3.98 -11.79 -5.00
N SER A 222 -5.03 -10.99 -5.16
CA SER A 222 -5.10 -9.92 -6.17
C SER A 222 -4.07 -8.81 -5.90
N LEU A 223 -3.72 -8.57 -4.64
CA LEU A 223 -2.72 -7.58 -4.22
C LEU A 223 -1.33 -7.88 -4.77
N ALA A 224 -1.00 -9.12 -5.12
CA ALA A 224 0.29 -9.46 -5.73
C ALA A 224 0.44 -8.95 -7.18
N THR A 225 -0.67 -8.82 -7.91
CA THR A 225 -0.66 -8.52 -9.34
C THR A 225 -1.35 -7.21 -9.70
N ALA A 226 -2.04 -6.58 -8.74
CA ALA A 226 -2.71 -5.30 -8.94
C ALA A 226 -1.73 -4.22 -9.43
N SER A 227 -2.14 -3.48 -10.46
CA SER A 227 -1.39 -2.31 -10.95
C SER A 227 -1.60 -1.08 -10.07
N GLN A 228 -2.67 -1.07 -9.29
CA GLN A 228 -3.02 -0.02 -8.35
C GLN A 228 -3.53 -0.65 -7.05
N ILE A 229 -3.06 -0.15 -5.93
CA ILE A 229 -3.56 -0.51 -4.60
C ILE A 229 -3.80 0.78 -3.84
N ALA A 230 -5.01 0.93 -3.30
CA ALA A 230 -5.28 1.99 -2.34
C ALA A 230 -5.01 1.48 -0.93
N PHE A 231 -4.59 2.39 -0.06
CA PHE A 231 -4.28 2.12 1.34
C PHE A 231 -5.04 3.12 2.20
N HIS A 232 -5.48 2.63 3.36
CA HIS A 232 -6.02 3.45 4.44
C HIS A 232 -5.42 2.95 5.76
N TRP A 233 -5.01 3.88 6.61
CA TRP A 233 -4.62 3.56 7.97
C TRP A 233 -4.86 4.72 8.92
N THR A 234 -5.21 4.36 10.16
CA THR A 234 -5.33 5.28 11.27
C THR A 234 -5.22 4.52 12.60
N MET A 235 -4.94 5.23 13.70
CA MET A 235 -5.05 4.74 15.07
C MET A 235 -6.50 4.76 15.59
N SER A 236 -6.76 4.17 16.77
CA SER A 236 -8.13 3.96 17.30
C SER A 236 -8.92 5.21 17.70
N CYS A 237 -8.27 6.36 17.85
CA CYS A 237 -8.96 7.63 18.01
C CYS A 237 -9.32 8.29 16.68
N ALA A 238 -8.68 7.87 15.58
CA ALA A 238 -8.84 8.47 14.25
C ALA A 238 -8.64 9.98 14.23
N ASN A 239 -7.55 10.44 14.88
CA ASN A 239 -7.17 11.86 14.95
C ASN A 239 -6.35 12.33 13.74
N ASP A 240 -5.66 11.41 13.06
CA ASP A 240 -4.91 11.70 11.85
C ASP A 240 -4.88 10.45 10.98
N ILE A 241 -5.21 10.61 9.70
CA ILE A 241 -5.57 9.51 8.81
C ILE A 241 -4.81 9.67 7.52
N ILE A 242 -4.21 8.57 7.09
CA ILE A 242 -3.55 8.52 5.80
C ILE A 242 -4.30 7.60 4.85
N GLU A 243 -4.72 8.17 3.73
CA GLU A 243 -5.27 7.42 2.61
C GLU A 243 -4.62 7.85 1.29
N GLY A 244 -4.55 6.91 0.36
CA GLY A 244 -4.05 7.20 -0.97
C GLY A 244 -3.85 5.94 -1.80
N MET A 245 -3.28 6.14 -2.99
CA MET A 245 -3.09 5.06 -3.96
C MET A 245 -1.66 5.01 -4.45
N VAL A 246 -1.15 3.79 -4.57
CA VAL A 246 0.12 3.50 -5.23
C VAL A 246 -0.14 2.86 -6.59
N GLU A 247 0.55 3.38 -7.61
CA GLU A 247 0.58 2.77 -8.95
C GLU A 247 1.84 1.91 -9.11
N PHE A 248 1.68 0.60 -9.06
CA PHE A 248 2.74 -0.35 -9.39
C PHE A 248 2.90 -0.43 -10.90
N ARG A 249 3.65 0.53 -11.46
CA ARG A 249 3.98 0.51 -12.88
C ARG A 249 5.01 -0.60 -13.11
N PRO A 250 4.86 -1.42 -14.17
CA PRO A 250 5.98 -2.24 -14.60
C PRO A 250 7.18 -1.30 -14.82
N PRO A 251 8.40 -1.69 -14.40
CA PRO A 251 9.56 -0.82 -14.51
C PRO A 251 9.58 -0.26 -15.92
N GLN A 252 9.58 1.08 -16.04
CA GLN A 252 9.71 1.71 -17.35
C GLN A 252 11.00 1.16 -17.94
N VAL A 253 10.84 0.26 -18.92
CA VAL A 253 11.95 -0.24 -19.70
C VAL A 253 12.50 1.00 -20.37
N SER A 254 13.61 1.52 -19.82
CA SER A 254 14.35 2.61 -20.42
C SER A 254 14.54 2.22 -21.88
N GLU A 255 14.03 3.05 -22.79
CA GLU A 255 13.97 2.75 -24.21
C GLU A 255 15.27 2.05 -24.61
N PRO A 256 15.17 0.80 -25.10
CA PRO A 256 16.25 -0.14 -24.89
C PRO A 256 17.54 0.41 -25.50
N ALA A 257 18.65 0.22 -24.77
CA ALA A 257 20.01 0.48 -25.22
C ALA A 257 20.34 -0.11 -26.61
N ILE A 258 19.42 -0.89 -27.20
CA ILE A 258 19.29 -1.22 -28.61
C ILE A 258 19.49 0.00 -29.53
N PHE A 259 18.96 1.19 -29.25
CA PHE A 259 19.25 2.36 -30.11
C PHE A 259 20.72 2.76 -30.04
N GLY A 260 21.30 2.76 -28.84
CA GLY A 260 22.73 2.99 -28.64
C GLY A 260 23.60 1.93 -29.32
N LEU A 261 23.24 0.65 -29.19
CA LEU A 261 23.94 -0.48 -29.81
C LEU A 261 23.78 -0.50 -31.34
N LEU A 262 22.60 -0.14 -31.86
CA LEU A 262 22.34 0.00 -33.28
C LEU A 262 23.18 1.12 -33.87
N LEU A 263 23.20 2.29 -33.22
CA LEU A 263 24.02 3.42 -33.65
C LEU A 263 25.52 3.11 -33.54
N ALA A 264 25.97 2.45 -32.48
CA ALA A 264 27.34 2.00 -32.33
C ALA A 264 27.73 0.96 -33.40
N GLY A 265 26.84 0.02 -33.72
CA GLY A 265 27.02 -0.97 -34.77
C GLY A 265 27.11 -0.33 -36.15
N LEU A 266 26.21 0.59 -36.47
CA LEU A 266 26.23 1.36 -37.72
C LEU A 266 27.49 2.24 -37.83
N GLY A 267 27.88 2.89 -36.73
CA GLY A 267 29.12 3.67 -36.64
C GLY A 267 30.37 2.82 -36.90
N GLY A 268 30.43 1.61 -36.32
CA GLY A 268 31.52 0.65 -36.56
C GLY A 268 31.59 0.18 -38.01
N ILE A 269 30.46 -0.10 -38.65
CA ILE A 269 30.39 -0.46 -40.08
C ILE A 269 30.87 0.70 -40.96
N ALA A 270 30.43 1.93 -40.68
CA ALA A 270 30.83 3.13 -41.42
C ALA A 270 32.33 3.39 -41.30
N TYR A 271 32.89 3.26 -40.08
CA TYR A 271 34.32 3.41 -39.83
C TYR A 271 35.15 2.37 -40.59
N ARG A 272 34.74 1.09 -40.55
CA ARG A 272 35.43 0.01 -41.27
C ARG A 272 35.43 0.22 -42.79
N ARG A 273 34.33 0.74 -43.36
CA ARG A 273 34.24 1.05 -44.79
C ARG A 273 35.17 2.19 -45.22
N ARG A 274 35.39 3.21 -44.37
CA ARG A 274 36.37 4.28 -44.65
C ARG A 274 37.79 3.73 -44.69
N LYS A 275 38.17 2.89 -43.72
CA LYS A 275 39.52 2.32 -43.64
C LYS A 275 39.86 1.36 -44.78
N ALA A 276 38.88 0.69 -45.39
CA ALA A 276 39.10 -0.21 -46.53
C ALA A 276 39.23 0.51 -47.88
N ARG A 277 38.91 1.82 -47.95
CA ARG A 277 39.01 2.64 -49.16
C ARG A 277 40.21 3.60 -49.14
N ALA A 278 40.89 3.73 -48.00
CA ALA A 278 42.16 4.43 -47.85
C ALA A 278 43.30 3.42 -47.91
#